data_AF-A0A966JB69-F1
#
_entry.id   AF-A0A966JB69-F1
#
_cell.length_a   1.000
_cell.length_b   1.000
_cell.length_c   1.000
_cell.angle_alpha   90.00
_cell.angle_beta   90.00
_cell.angle_gamma   90.00
#
_symmetry.space_group_name_H-M   'P 1'
#
loop_
_entity.id
_entity.type
_entity.pdbx_description
1 polymer ?
#
loop_
_entity_poly.entity_id
_entity_poly.type
_entity_poly.pdbx_seq_one_letter_code
_entity_poly.pdbx_strand_id
1 'polypeptide(L)'
;MKILIYALGLALVYLAPAEAAAPTSQCRFSGDTQVKSGTKYACLFYKGKSTWINVPKVKTSKLNQYERTKLKAYTEIRKQISTSEPKNIRLQFFVSDNFPKDLRTKYVAQINLSTRLYDQFFAPETPINVYLQTEKDEEFIDSTPILSRQKQDYANFLEYWRMNQGTSHVLGLVANFTEYTGKPEGHTGVILSSKTNAKSVQIYSEQVVPHEYFHVVQDYFKYKRDQVGYADDDEIDAIYPPIFREGSANTISTALGMGSFETYLLFYRVLVAQNKGDGAWPPFNTLTKKENVIAALKSIELRSNNPTINMPQFVLGSLVFEWLIAEYGFDAFKKLIYNQSLNINFEENLKLSLGITKDRLYDLSSEHIIQAFKFPLPR
;
A
#
# COMPACT_ATOMS: atom_id res chain seq x y z
N MET A 1 0.93 -32.63 -68.37
CA MET A 1 0.32 -31.44 -67.74
C MET A 1 0.85 -31.35 -66.31
N LYS A 2 1.93 -30.59 -66.08
CA LYS A 2 2.56 -30.40 -64.76
C LYS A 2 2.24 -28.99 -64.27
N ILE A 3 1.52 -28.89 -63.16
CA ILE A 3 1.13 -27.63 -62.53
C ILE A 3 2.32 -27.13 -61.71
N LEU A 4 2.85 -25.95 -62.05
CA LEU A 4 3.77 -25.19 -61.20
C LEU A 4 2.96 -24.48 -60.13
N ILE A 5 3.23 -24.78 -58.85
CA ILE A 5 2.71 -24.02 -57.71
C ILE A 5 3.80 -23.01 -57.32
N TYR A 6 3.51 -21.72 -57.51
CA TYR A 6 4.32 -20.63 -56.99
C TYR A 6 4.10 -20.51 -55.47
N ALA A 7 5.16 -20.76 -54.69
CA ALA A 7 5.17 -20.45 -53.26
C ALA A 7 5.41 -18.95 -53.07
N LEU A 8 4.36 -18.21 -52.67
CA LEU A 8 4.49 -16.85 -52.16
C LEU A 8 5.11 -16.90 -50.75
N GLY A 9 6.37 -16.49 -50.62
CA GLY A 9 6.99 -16.26 -49.33
C GLY A 9 6.41 -15.00 -48.67
N LEU A 10 5.55 -15.17 -47.66
CA LEU A 10 5.20 -14.08 -46.74
C LEU A 10 6.41 -13.81 -45.83
N ALA A 11 7.11 -12.70 -46.08
CA ALA A 11 8.05 -12.14 -45.14
C ALA A 11 7.28 -11.60 -43.92
N LEU A 12 7.28 -12.36 -42.82
CA LEU A 12 6.85 -11.88 -41.51
C LEU A 12 7.87 -10.85 -41.02
N VAL A 13 7.58 -9.57 -41.27
CA VAL A 13 8.28 -8.46 -40.62
C VAL A 13 7.89 -8.50 -39.15
N TYR A 14 8.81 -8.96 -38.30
CA TYR A 14 8.72 -8.79 -36.85
C TYR A 14 8.84 -7.29 -36.55
N LEU A 15 7.71 -6.58 -36.56
CA LEU A 15 7.64 -5.24 -35.98
C LEU A 15 7.84 -5.39 -34.48
N ALA A 16 8.98 -4.91 -33.97
CA ALA A 16 9.14 -4.68 -32.55
C ALA A 16 7.95 -3.81 -32.09
N PRO A 17 7.30 -4.12 -30.95
CA PRO A 17 6.22 -3.29 -30.45
C PRO A 17 6.76 -1.87 -30.26
N ALA A 18 6.18 -0.91 -30.99
CA ALA A 18 6.50 0.49 -30.83
C ALA A 18 6.28 0.86 -29.35
N GLU A 19 7.32 1.32 -28.67
CA GLU A 19 7.17 1.90 -27.33
C GLU A 19 6.16 3.05 -27.44
N ALA A 20 5.08 2.95 -26.68
CA ALA A 20 4.03 3.94 -26.71
C ALA A 20 4.61 5.29 -26.25
N ALA A 21 4.41 6.35 -27.04
CA ALA A 21 4.83 7.69 -26.63
C ALA A 21 4.14 8.10 -25.32
N ALA A 22 4.89 8.77 -24.45
CA ALA A 22 4.38 9.26 -23.17
C ALA A 22 3.17 10.21 -23.35
N PRO A 23 2.37 10.43 -22.29
CA PRO A 23 1.42 11.53 -22.25
C PRO A 23 2.06 12.88 -22.58
N THR A 24 1.43 13.64 -23.48
CA THR A 24 1.90 14.96 -23.94
C THR A 24 1.27 16.11 -23.16
N SER A 25 0.19 15.86 -22.41
CA SER A 25 -0.47 16.86 -21.57
C SER A 25 0.28 17.04 -20.24
N GLN A 26 0.34 18.27 -19.75
CA GLN A 26 0.74 18.55 -18.37
C GLN A 26 -0.13 17.75 -17.41
N CYS A 27 0.47 17.18 -16.36
CA CYS A 27 -0.30 16.42 -15.38
C CYS A 27 -1.06 17.33 -14.41
N ARG A 28 -2.14 16.79 -13.85
CA ARG A 28 -3.03 17.55 -12.96
C ARG A 28 -2.44 17.71 -11.56
N PHE A 29 -1.70 16.70 -11.11
CA PHE A 29 -1.05 16.63 -9.80
C PHE A 29 0.05 15.56 -9.83
N SER A 30 0.95 15.55 -8.85
CA SER A 30 1.92 14.46 -8.71
C SER A 30 1.21 13.16 -8.36
N GLY A 31 1.58 12.05 -9.01
CA GLY A 31 0.90 10.77 -8.87
C GLY A 31 -0.35 10.62 -9.76
N ASP A 32 -0.65 11.59 -10.63
CA ASP A 32 -1.63 11.44 -11.70
C ASP A 32 -1.26 10.24 -12.59
N THR A 33 -2.24 9.46 -13.06
CA THR A 33 -2.02 8.27 -13.87
C THR A 33 -2.72 8.34 -15.22
N GLN A 34 -2.09 7.77 -16.23
CA GLN A 34 -2.70 7.55 -17.55
C GLN A 34 -2.30 6.18 -18.08
N VAL A 35 -3.19 5.55 -18.85
CA VAL A 35 -2.87 4.34 -19.60
C VAL A 35 -2.85 4.69 -21.08
N LYS A 36 -1.71 4.48 -21.74
CA LYS A 36 -1.54 4.65 -23.19
C LYS A 36 -1.05 3.35 -23.79
N SER A 37 -1.81 2.80 -24.75
CA SER A 37 -1.50 1.54 -25.42
C SER A 37 -1.14 0.40 -24.45
N GLY A 38 -1.94 0.25 -23.38
CA GLY A 38 -1.73 -0.77 -22.35
C GLY A 38 -0.59 -0.49 -21.36
N THR A 39 0.19 0.57 -21.54
CA THR A 39 1.26 0.97 -20.61
C THR A 39 0.73 2.00 -19.63
N LYS A 40 0.93 1.75 -18.33
CA LYS A 40 0.59 2.68 -17.26
C LYS A 40 1.74 3.69 -17.06
N TYR A 41 1.37 4.95 -17.04
CA TYR A 41 2.23 6.09 -16.74
C TYR A 41 1.78 6.73 -15.42
N ALA A 42 2.73 7.27 -14.68
CA ALA A 42 2.46 8.14 -13.54
C ALA A 42 3.23 9.45 -13.68
N CYS A 43 2.63 10.56 -13.28
CA CYS A 43 3.29 11.86 -13.31
C CYS A 43 4.08 12.10 -12.03
N LEU A 44 5.27 12.66 -12.18
CA LEU A 44 6.00 13.33 -11.12
C LEU A 44 5.89 14.83 -11.33
N PHE A 45 5.57 15.58 -10.27
CA PHE A 45 5.53 17.03 -10.30
C PHE A 45 6.52 17.59 -9.29
N TYR A 46 7.49 18.39 -9.74
CA TYR A 46 8.50 19.00 -8.88
C TYR A 46 8.90 20.37 -9.43
N LYS A 47 8.90 21.41 -8.57
CA LYS A 47 9.26 22.80 -8.93
C LYS A 47 8.61 23.31 -10.22
N GLY A 48 7.30 23.08 -10.37
CA GLY A 48 6.52 23.54 -11.53
C GLY A 48 6.71 22.69 -12.79
N LYS A 49 7.56 21.66 -12.76
CA LYS A 49 7.81 20.78 -13.89
C LYS A 49 7.12 19.45 -13.70
N SER A 50 6.48 18.96 -14.77
CA SER A 50 5.83 17.65 -14.82
C SER A 50 6.64 16.69 -15.68
N THR A 51 6.76 15.43 -15.26
CA THR A 51 7.37 14.37 -16.04
C THR A 51 6.57 13.09 -15.89
N TRP A 52 6.14 12.53 -17.01
CA TRP A 52 5.48 11.22 -17.03
C TRP A 52 6.54 10.12 -17.04
N ILE A 53 6.47 9.23 -16.06
CA ILE A 53 7.33 8.05 -15.95
C ILE A 53 6.52 6.77 -16.14
N ASN A 54 7.18 5.72 -16.61
CA ASN A 54 6.65 4.37 -16.63
C ASN A 54 7.72 3.38 -16.16
N VAL A 55 7.33 2.11 -16.08
CA VAL A 55 8.24 0.99 -15.89
C VAL A 55 7.99 0.02 -17.05
N PRO A 56 8.92 -0.13 -18.00
CA PRO A 56 8.75 -1.09 -19.07
C PRO A 56 8.93 -2.52 -18.53
N LYS A 57 8.21 -3.46 -19.14
CA LYS A 57 8.40 -4.88 -18.88
C LYS A 57 9.74 -5.32 -19.46
N VAL A 58 10.66 -5.76 -18.61
CA VAL A 58 11.98 -6.26 -19.00
C VAL A 58 12.20 -7.69 -18.50
N LYS A 59 13.16 -8.40 -19.10
CA LYS A 59 13.56 -9.74 -18.63
C LYS A 59 14.13 -9.64 -17.20
N THR A 60 13.84 -10.61 -16.35
CA THR A 60 14.34 -10.66 -14.96
C THR A 60 15.87 -10.56 -14.87
N SER A 61 16.60 -11.09 -15.86
CA SER A 61 18.07 -11.00 -15.94
C SER A 61 18.61 -9.58 -16.17
N LYS A 62 17.75 -8.62 -16.53
CA LYS A 62 18.09 -7.21 -16.74
C LYS A 62 17.76 -6.33 -15.54
N LEU A 63 17.02 -6.85 -14.56
CA LEU A 63 16.70 -6.10 -13.33
C LEU A 63 17.96 -5.88 -12.51
N ASN A 64 18.10 -4.69 -11.92
CA ASN A 64 19.17 -4.45 -10.93
C ASN A 64 18.84 -5.10 -9.57
N GLN A 65 19.75 -5.02 -8.58
CA GLN A 65 19.56 -5.68 -7.29
C GLN A 65 18.32 -5.18 -6.52
N TYR A 66 18.06 -3.87 -6.55
CA TYR A 66 16.89 -3.27 -5.93
C TYR A 66 15.59 -3.78 -6.57
N GLU A 67 15.52 -3.80 -7.89
CA GLU A 67 14.37 -4.30 -8.64
C GLU A 67 14.15 -5.80 -8.46
N ARG A 68 15.23 -6.60 -8.35
CA ARG A 68 15.14 -8.03 -8.01
C ARG A 68 14.55 -8.26 -6.61
N THR A 69 14.97 -7.46 -5.63
CA THR A 69 14.43 -7.51 -4.26
C THR A 69 12.93 -7.22 -4.27
N LYS A 70 12.51 -6.14 -4.97
CA LYS A 70 11.09 -5.81 -5.17
C LYS A 70 10.30 -6.92 -5.85
N LEU A 71 10.85 -7.51 -6.91
CA LEU A 71 10.19 -8.61 -7.63
C LEU A 71 9.99 -9.80 -6.70
N LYS A 72 11.02 -10.16 -5.93
CA LYS A 72 10.96 -11.28 -4.97
C LYS A 72 9.86 -11.03 -3.94
N ALA A 73 9.83 -9.87 -3.29
CA ALA A 73 8.78 -9.52 -2.33
C ALA A 73 7.38 -9.55 -2.95
N TYR A 74 7.20 -8.90 -4.11
CA TYR A 74 5.93 -8.88 -4.84
C TYR A 74 5.44 -10.31 -5.14
N THR A 75 6.32 -11.17 -5.65
CA THR A 75 6.00 -12.56 -5.97
C THR A 75 5.67 -13.37 -4.71
N GLU A 76 6.44 -13.22 -3.64
CA GLU A 76 6.19 -13.92 -2.37
C GLU A 76 4.82 -13.57 -1.79
N ILE A 77 4.41 -12.30 -1.82
CA ILE A 77 3.07 -11.88 -1.36
C ILE A 77 1.98 -12.42 -2.28
N ARG A 78 2.12 -12.21 -3.59
CA ARG A 78 1.10 -12.57 -4.59
C ARG A 78 0.88 -14.09 -4.67
N LYS A 79 1.92 -14.89 -4.39
CA LYS A 79 1.84 -16.36 -4.33
C LYS A 79 0.89 -16.86 -3.23
N GLN A 80 0.65 -16.06 -2.20
CA GLN A 80 -0.20 -16.41 -1.06
C GLN A 80 -1.69 -16.12 -1.29
N ILE A 81 -2.03 -15.50 -2.43
CA ILE A 81 -3.42 -15.28 -2.80
C ILE A 81 -4.03 -16.62 -3.20
N SER A 82 -4.96 -17.12 -2.41
CA SER A 82 -5.63 -18.39 -2.67
C SER A 82 -6.50 -18.35 -3.92
N THR A 83 -6.47 -19.42 -4.70
CA THR A 83 -7.42 -19.66 -5.80
C THR A 83 -8.74 -20.25 -5.31
N SER A 84 -8.79 -20.77 -4.09
CA SER A 84 -10.00 -21.30 -3.47
C SER A 84 -10.85 -20.19 -2.88
N GLU A 85 -12.15 -20.44 -2.73
CA GLU A 85 -13.04 -19.52 -2.02
C GLU A 85 -12.61 -19.37 -0.55
N PRO A 86 -12.64 -18.13 0.01
CA PRO A 86 -12.40 -17.88 1.43
C PRO A 86 -13.38 -18.66 2.32
N LYS A 87 -12.92 -19.12 3.49
CA LYS A 87 -13.72 -19.93 4.43
C LYS A 87 -13.84 -19.33 5.82
N ASN A 88 -12.93 -18.44 6.17
CA ASN A 88 -12.81 -17.86 7.51
C ASN A 88 -13.20 -16.38 7.56
N ILE A 89 -13.60 -15.79 6.42
CA ILE A 89 -14.06 -14.41 6.34
C ILE A 89 -15.44 -14.36 5.68
N ARG A 90 -16.37 -13.66 6.33
CA ARG A 90 -17.67 -13.31 5.76
C ARG A 90 -17.76 -11.81 5.55
N LEU A 91 -17.76 -11.37 4.28
CA LEU A 91 -17.83 -9.97 3.91
C LEU A 91 -19.27 -9.43 3.95
N GLN A 92 -19.45 -8.23 4.51
CA GLN A 92 -20.68 -7.45 4.44
C GLN A 92 -20.37 -6.05 3.92
N PHE A 93 -20.96 -5.66 2.79
CA PHE A 93 -20.69 -4.38 2.15
C PHE A 93 -21.75 -3.32 2.48
N PHE A 94 -21.28 -2.14 2.90
CA PHE A 94 -22.06 -0.92 3.07
C PHE A 94 -21.53 0.10 2.07
N VAL A 95 -22.18 0.21 0.92
CA VAL A 95 -21.73 1.05 -0.20
C VAL A 95 -22.72 2.18 -0.41
N SER A 96 -22.24 3.42 -0.39
CA SER A 96 -23.04 4.60 -0.70
C SER A 96 -23.60 4.56 -2.12
N ASP A 97 -24.83 5.05 -2.29
CA ASP A 97 -25.43 5.31 -3.59
C ASP A 97 -24.71 6.43 -4.37
N ASN A 98 -23.99 7.30 -3.66
CA ASN A 98 -23.15 8.35 -4.23
C ASN A 98 -21.75 7.86 -4.61
N PHE A 99 -21.39 6.62 -4.28
CA PHE A 99 -20.06 6.10 -4.56
C PHE A 99 -19.84 5.93 -6.09
N PRO A 100 -18.73 6.44 -6.66
CA PRO A 100 -18.45 6.33 -8.09
C PRO A 100 -18.45 4.88 -8.58
N LYS A 101 -19.25 4.57 -9.60
CA LYS A 101 -19.53 3.18 -10.04
C LYS A 101 -18.28 2.42 -10.49
N ASP A 102 -17.36 3.10 -11.18
CA ASP A 102 -16.10 2.53 -11.65
C ASP A 102 -15.18 2.19 -10.48
N LEU A 103 -15.08 3.07 -9.48
CA LEU A 103 -14.35 2.81 -8.24
C LEU A 103 -14.99 1.74 -7.37
N ARG A 104 -16.33 1.71 -7.26
CA ARG A 104 -17.06 0.63 -6.58
C ARG A 104 -16.64 -0.73 -7.14
N THR A 105 -16.65 -0.86 -8.46
CA THR A 105 -16.27 -2.11 -9.14
C THR A 105 -14.82 -2.48 -8.83
N LYS A 106 -13.90 -1.51 -8.92
CA LYS A 106 -12.48 -1.71 -8.61
C LYS A 106 -12.26 -2.12 -7.16
N TYR A 107 -12.88 -1.43 -6.20
CA TYR A 107 -12.62 -1.63 -4.77
C TYR A 107 -13.27 -2.89 -4.23
N VAL A 108 -14.46 -3.26 -4.71
CA VAL A 108 -15.04 -4.58 -4.41
C VAL A 108 -14.12 -5.69 -4.92
N ALA A 109 -13.57 -5.56 -6.13
CA ALA A 109 -12.60 -6.53 -6.66
C ALA A 109 -11.31 -6.58 -5.82
N GLN A 110 -10.80 -5.43 -5.36
CA GLN A 110 -9.63 -5.38 -4.47
C GLN A 110 -9.91 -6.02 -3.12
N ILE A 111 -11.07 -5.78 -2.51
CA ILE A 111 -11.47 -6.43 -1.24
C ILE A 111 -11.57 -7.94 -1.41
N ASN A 112 -12.19 -8.42 -2.50
CA ASN A 112 -12.29 -9.86 -2.78
C ASN A 112 -10.90 -10.50 -3.00
N LEU A 113 -10.02 -9.83 -3.75
CA LEU A 113 -8.64 -10.29 -3.95
C LEU A 113 -7.86 -10.33 -2.63
N SER A 114 -8.00 -9.29 -1.81
CA SER A 114 -7.34 -9.19 -0.51
C SER A 114 -7.84 -10.26 0.45
N THR A 115 -9.16 -10.53 0.46
CA THR A 115 -9.78 -11.60 1.26
C THR A 115 -9.16 -12.96 0.94
N ARG A 116 -8.88 -13.27 -0.34
CA ARG A 116 -8.21 -14.51 -0.72
C ARG A 116 -6.79 -14.68 -0.16
N LEU A 117 -6.13 -13.58 0.22
CA LEU A 117 -4.87 -13.62 0.96
C LEU A 117 -5.14 -13.63 2.47
N TYR A 118 -6.00 -12.74 2.95
CA TYR A 118 -6.22 -12.48 4.38
C TYR A 118 -6.99 -13.60 5.09
N ASP A 119 -7.76 -14.42 4.38
CA ASP A 119 -8.53 -15.54 4.95
C ASP A 119 -7.69 -16.51 5.78
N GLN A 120 -6.40 -16.67 5.43
CA GLN A 120 -5.47 -17.53 6.15
C GLN A 120 -5.09 -17.03 7.56
N PHE A 121 -5.47 -15.80 7.91
CA PHE A 121 -5.18 -15.19 9.20
C PHE A 121 -6.32 -15.35 10.20
N PHE A 122 -7.53 -15.68 9.75
CA PHE A 122 -8.71 -15.77 10.60
C PHE A 122 -9.07 -17.23 10.87
N ALA A 123 -9.43 -17.52 12.12
CA ALA A 123 -10.11 -18.75 12.52
C ALA A 123 -10.72 -18.53 13.92
N PRO A 124 -12.04 -18.64 14.12
CA PRO A 124 -13.08 -19.15 13.22
C PRO A 124 -13.54 -18.13 12.13
N GLU A 125 -14.60 -18.48 11.38
CA GLU A 125 -15.24 -17.55 10.43
C GLU A 125 -15.60 -16.23 11.11
N THR A 126 -15.10 -15.14 10.54
CA THR A 126 -15.12 -13.81 11.13
C THR A 126 -15.88 -12.84 10.22
N PRO A 127 -16.88 -12.10 10.72
CA PRO A 127 -17.55 -11.06 9.95
C PRO A 127 -16.63 -9.85 9.72
N ILE A 128 -16.60 -9.37 8.49
CA ILE A 128 -15.85 -8.17 8.09
C ILE A 128 -16.81 -7.21 7.38
N ASN A 129 -17.03 -6.06 8.01
CA ASN A 129 -17.85 -4.98 7.51
C ASN A 129 -17.00 -4.03 6.64
N VAL A 130 -17.42 -3.82 5.40
CA VAL A 130 -16.69 -3.06 4.39
C VAL A 130 -17.47 -1.80 4.02
N TYR A 131 -16.92 -0.63 4.32
CA TYR A 131 -17.57 0.66 4.11
C TYR A 131 -16.97 1.40 2.92
N LEU A 132 -17.78 1.68 1.90
CA LEU A 132 -17.38 2.50 0.75
C LEU A 132 -18.28 3.74 0.71
N GLN A 133 -17.79 4.84 1.28
CA GLN A 133 -18.59 6.05 1.52
C GLN A 133 -18.02 7.27 0.79
N THR A 134 -18.79 8.34 0.77
CA THR A 134 -18.42 9.63 0.21
C THR A 134 -18.67 10.77 1.20
N GLU A 135 -18.22 11.98 0.85
CA GLU A 135 -18.54 13.20 1.57
C GLU A 135 -20.04 13.50 1.69
N LYS A 136 -20.90 12.80 0.93
CA LYS A 136 -22.36 12.97 0.98
C LYS A 136 -23.05 12.09 2.02
N ASP A 137 -22.32 11.15 2.63
CA ASP A 137 -22.89 10.13 3.51
C ASP A 137 -22.65 10.45 4.99
N GLU A 138 -22.50 11.73 5.34
CA GLU A 138 -22.19 12.17 6.69
C GLU A 138 -23.24 11.73 7.72
N GLU A 139 -24.52 11.71 7.37
CA GLU A 139 -25.58 11.21 8.26
C GLU A 139 -25.39 9.72 8.60
N PHE A 140 -25.02 8.91 7.62
CA PHE A 140 -24.70 7.50 7.83
C PHE A 140 -23.44 7.33 8.69
N ILE A 141 -22.41 8.13 8.42
CA ILE A 141 -21.15 8.13 9.20
C ILE A 141 -21.43 8.52 10.66
N ASP A 142 -22.20 9.59 10.88
CA ASP A 142 -22.50 10.13 12.21
C ASP A 142 -23.37 9.16 13.02
N SER A 143 -24.31 8.48 12.37
CA SER A 143 -25.17 7.47 12.99
C SER A 143 -24.51 6.10 13.20
N THR A 144 -23.34 5.86 12.61
CA THR A 144 -22.60 4.60 12.77
C THR A 144 -21.46 4.79 13.79
N PRO A 145 -21.57 4.25 15.02
CA PRO A 145 -20.67 4.59 16.12
C PRO A 145 -19.17 4.35 15.87
N ILE A 146 -18.84 3.32 15.09
CA ILE A 146 -17.44 3.03 14.73
C ILE A 146 -16.87 4.04 13.74
N LEU A 147 -17.70 4.62 12.86
CA LEU A 147 -17.27 5.59 11.86
C LEU A 147 -17.22 7.01 12.44
N SER A 148 -18.22 7.40 13.25
CA SER A 148 -18.31 8.76 13.79
C SER A 148 -17.12 9.15 14.68
N ARG A 149 -16.51 8.18 15.38
CA ARG A 149 -15.32 8.39 16.23
C ARG A 149 -14.09 8.84 15.46
N GLN A 150 -13.97 8.46 14.19
CA GLN A 150 -12.82 8.77 13.33
C GLN A 150 -13.08 9.98 12.41
N LYS A 151 -14.27 10.58 12.46
CA LYS A 151 -14.68 11.67 11.56
C LYS A 151 -13.75 12.88 11.62
N GLN A 152 -13.18 13.17 12.79
CA GLN A 152 -12.26 14.30 12.96
C GLN A 152 -10.96 14.13 12.15
N ASP A 153 -10.51 12.90 11.93
CA ASP A 153 -9.25 12.60 11.25
C ASP A 153 -9.27 13.00 9.76
N TYR A 154 -10.47 13.09 9.16
CA TYR A 154 -10.67 13.44 7.76
C TYR A 154 -11.62 14.64 7.54
N ALA A 155 -11.94 15.41 8.59
CA ALA A 155 -12.88 16.53 8.51
C ALA A 155 -12.45 17.59 7.47
N ASN A 156 -11.16 17.94 7.43
CA ASN A 156 -10.63 18.90 6.44
C ASN A 156 -10.84 18.43 4.99
N PHE A 157 -10.75 17.13 4.73
CA PHE A 157 -10.99 16.60 3.39
C PHE A 157 -12.46 16.66 2.98
N LEU A 158 -13.40 16.48 3.92
CA LEU A 158 -14.82 16.70 3.64
C LEU A 158 -15.06 18.14 3.17
N GLU A 159 -14.45 19.12 3.84
CA GLU A 159 -14.52 20.52 3.43
C GLU A 159 -13.91 20.75 2.04
N TYR A 160 -12.72 20.22 1.78
CA TYR A 160 -12.08 20.30 0.46
C TYR A 160 -12.95 19.69 -0.64
N TRP A 161 -13.54 18.52 -0.41
CA TRP A 161 -14.39 17.85 -1.39
C TRP A 161 -15.69 18.60 -1.67
N ARG A 162 -16.30 19.23 -0.66
CA ARG A 162 -17.45 20.16 -0.87
C ARG A 162 -17.06 21.33 -1.78
N MET A 163 -15.81 21.79 -1.70
CA MET A 163 -15.24 22.82 -2.57
C MET A 163 -14.66 22.28 -3.90
N ASN A 164 -14.84 21.00 -4.21
CA ASN A 164 -14.28 20.32 -5.39
C ASN A 164 -12.74 20.32 -5.46
N GLN A 165 -12.08 20.39 -4.30
CA GLN A 165 -10.63 20.31 -4.15
C GLN A 165 -10.22 18.92 -3.65
N GLY A 166 -9.00 18.49 -3.96
CA GLY A 166 -8.48 17.21 -3.44
C GLY A 166 -9.26 15.96 -3.90
N THR A 167 -9.99 16.03 -5.02
CA THR A 167 -10.83 14.92 -5.52
C THR A 167 -10.03 13.74 -6.06
N SER A 168 -8.70 13.80 -6.07
CA SER A 168 -7.81 12.68 -6.38
C SER A 168 -7.49 11.78 -5.19
N HIS A 169 -7.79 12.24 -3.97
CA HIS A 169 -7.48 11.52 -2.73
C HIS A 169 -8.55 10.49 -2.38
N VAL A 170 -8.09 9.42 -1.76
CA VAL A 170 -8.91 8.38 -1.12
C VAL A 170 -8.30 8.18 0.25
N LEU A 171 -9.14 8.20 1.28
CA LEU A 171 -8.70 8.10 2.66
C LEU A 171 -9.26 6.82 3.28
N GLY A 172 -8.54 6.29 4.26
CA GLY A 172 -9.12 5.32 5.17
C GLY A 172 -10.29 5.94 5.92
N LEU A 173 -11.43 5.26 5.91
CA LEU A 173 -12.60 5.63 6.69
C LEU A 173 -12.59 4.92 8.03
N VAL A 174 -12.20 3.65 8.02
CA VAL A 174 -12.13 2.79 9.20
C VAL A 174 -11.21 1.61 8.90
N ALA A 175 -10.50 1.14 9.92
CA ALA A 175 -9.48 0.11 9.79
C ALA A 175 -9.17 -0.57 11.14
N ASN A 176 -10.14 -1.33 11.67
CA ASN A 176 -10.02 -1.91 13.01
C ASN A 176 -10.76 -3.25 13.16
N PHE A 177 -10.33 -4.04 14.15
CA PHE A 177 -11.01 -5.26 14.60
C PHE A 177 -11.43 -5.08 16.06
N THR A 178 -12.73 -5.12 16.34
CA THR A 178 -13.26 -4.73 17.65
C THR A 178 -14.70 -5.20 17.84
N GLU A 179 -15.30 -4.94 18.99
CA GLU A 179 -16.64 -5.38 19.36
C GLU A 179 -17.58 -4.19 19.55
N TYR A 180 -18.48 -3.95 18.58
CA TYR A 180 -19.54 -2.94 18.67
C TYR A 180 -20.95 -3.53 18.78
N THR A 181 -21.16 -4.71 18.21
CA THR A 181 -22.47 -5.39 18.14
C THR A 181 -22.61 -6.52 19.16
N GLY A 182 -21.74 -6.56 20.18
CA GLY A 182 -21.66 -7.65 21.15
C GLY A 182 -20.94 -8.91 20.64
N LYS A 183 -20.26 -8.80 19.49
CA LYS A 183 -19.34 -9.80 18.94
C LYS A 183 -18.12 -9.13 18.31
N PRO A 184 -16.92 -9.73 18.40
CA PRO A 184 -15.74 -9.24 17.69
C PRO A 184 -15.93 -9.33 16.17
N GLU A 185 -15.71 -8.23 15.48
CA GLU A 185 -15.88 -8.10 14.04
C GLU A 185 -14.86 -7.13 13.44
N GLY A 186 -14.56 -7.30 12.15
CA GLY A 186 -13.68 -6.40 11.42
C GLY A 186 -14.46 -5.26 10.79
N HIS A 187 -13.86 -4.07 10.75
CA HIS A 187 -14.36 -2.90 10.06
C HIS A 187 -13.24 -2.31 9.21
N THR A 188 -13.46 -2.27 7.90
CA THR A 188 -12.54 -1.66 6.95
C THR A 188 -13.29 -0.81 5.95
N GLY A 189 -12.69 0.25 5.43
CA GLY A 189 -13.37 1.05 4.44
C GLY A 189 -12.62 2.29 4.02
N VAL A 190 -13.15 2.94 3.00
CA VAL A 190 -12.61 4.19 2.47
C VAL A 190 -13.69 5.24 2.29
N ILE A 191 -13.25 6.49 2.35
CA ILE A 191 -14.04 7.67 2.01
C ILE A 191 -13.32 8.49 0.94
N LEU A 192 -14.08 9.05 0.00
CA LEU A 192 -13.59 9.86 -1.11
C LEU A 192 -14.65 10.86 -1.56
N SER A 193 -14.30 11.78 -2.46
CA SER A 193 -15.31 12.63 -3.08
C SER A 193 -16.22 11.82 -4.02
N SER A 194 -17.52 12.08 -3.99
CA SER A 194 -18.51 11.62 -4.97
C SER A 194 -18.19 12.02 -6.42
N LYS A 195 -17.21 12.93 -6.62
CA LYS A 195 -16.70 13.35 -7.93
C LYS A 195 -15.41 12.64 -8.35
N THR A 196 -14.78 11.86 -7.47
CA THR A 196 -13.62 11.04 -7.81
C THR A 196 -14.00 9.96 -8.83
N ASN A 197 -13.06 9.56 -9.68
CA ASN A 197 -13.24 8.43 -10.59
C ASN A 197 -11.91 7.71 -10.81
N ALA A 198 -11.94 6.53 -11.44
CA ALA A 198 -10.76 5.70 -11.66
C ALA A 198 -9.69 6.38 -12.53
N LYS A 199 -10.04 7.44 -13.28
CA LYS A 199 -9.08 8.23 -14.06
C LYS A 199 -8.53 9.41 -13.29
N SER A 200 -9.17 9.89 -12.22
CA SER A 200 -8.72 11.05 -11.43
C SER A 200 -8.05 10.69 -10.12
N VAL A 201 -8.04 9.41 -9.75
CA VAL A 201 -7.39 8.93 -8.53
C VAL A 201 -5.87 8.93 -8.68
N GLN A 202 -5.17 9.40 -7.66
CA GLN A 202 -3.71 9.33 -7.62
C GLN A 202 -3.23 7.89 -7.43
N ILE A 203 -2.04 7.55 -7.94
CA ILE A 203 -1.49 6.19 -7.85
C ILE A 203 -1.36 5.69 -6.41
N TYR A 204 -1.05 6.57 -5.45
CA TYR A 204 -0.98 6.22 -4.03
C TYR A 204 -2.31 5.69 -3.49
N SER A 205 -3.42 6.30 -3.92
CA SER A 205 -4.76 5.95 -3.47
C SER A 205 -5.22 4.56 -3.94
N GLU A 206 -4.53 3.96 -4.90
CA GLU A 206 -4.88 2.64 -5.42
C GLU A 206 -4.58 1.47 -4.47
N GLN A 207 -3.78 1.69 -3.42
CA GLN A 207 -3.49 0.69 -2.39
C GLN A 207 -4.26 0.91 -1.08
N VAL A 208 -4.97 2.03 -0.91
CA VAL A 208 -5.60 2.39 0.38
C VAL A 208 -6.65 1.36 0.82
N VAL A 209 -7.47 0.85 -0.10
CA VAL A 209 -8.48 -0.18 0.24
C VAL A 209 -7.85 -1.45 0.84
N PRO A 210 -6.87 -2.10 0.18
CA PRO A 210 -6.21 -3.26 0.78
C PRO A 210 -5.36 -2.91 2.02
N HIS A 211 -4.92 -1.65 2.18
CA HIS A 211 -4.18 -1.16 3.36
C HIS A 211 -5.04 -1.13 4.60
N GLU A 212 -6.18 -0.43 4.54
CA GLU A 212 -7.11 -0.36 5.67
C GLU A 212 -7.63 -1.75 6.04
N TYR A 213 -7.76 -2.65 5.06
CA TYR A 213 -8.19 -4.00 5.33
C TYR A 213 -7.08 -4.84 5.97
N PHE A 214 -5.80 -4.59 5.66
CA PHE A 214 -4.70 -5.26 6.35
C PHE A 214 -4.59 -4.87 7.82
N HIS A 215 -4.96 -3.64 8.18
CA HIS A 215 -5.03 -3.24 9.57
C HIS A 215 -6.04 -4.07 10.38
N VAL A 216 -7.13 -4.54 9.76
CA VAL A 216 -8.06 -5.49 10.40
C VAL A 216 -7.39 -6.82 10.71
N VAL A 217 -6.51 -7.30 9.82
CA VAL A 217 -5.71 -8.53 10.06
C VAL A 217 -4.78 -8.34 11.25
N GLN A 218 -4.06 -7.23 11.29
CA GLN A 218 -3.17 -6.91 12.41
C GLN A 218 -3.95 -6.75 13.72
N ASP A 219 -5.11 -6.08 13.69
CA ASP A 219 -5.94 -5.82 14.87
C ASP A 219 -6.59 -7.09 15.39
N TYR A 220 -6.89 -8.06 14.52
CA TYR A 220 -7.38 -9.38 14.93
C TYR A 220 -6.43 -10.05 15.95
N PHE A 221 -5.11 -9.94 15.73
CA PHE A 221 -4.12 -10.49 16.66
C PHE A 221 -3.82 -9.58 17.85
N LYS A 222 -4.09 -8.28 17.74
CA LYS A 222 -3.92 -7.31 18.84
C LYS A 222 -5.16 -7.19 19.74
N TYR A 223 -6.31 -7.66 19.28
CA TYR A 223 -7.61 -7.43 19.90
C TYR A 223 -7.64 -7.74 21.40
N LYS A 224 -7.08 -8.88 21.83
CA LYS A 224 -7.03 -9.24 23.25
C LYS A 224 -6.20 -8.25 24.08
N ARG A 225 -5.11 -7.72 23.53
CA ARG A 225 -4.29 -6.69 24.20
C ARG A 225 -5.06 -5.39 24.31
N ASP A 226 -5.77 -4.99 23.25
CA ASP A 226 -6.59 -3.78 23.23
C ASP A 226 -7.68 -3.77 24.32
N GLN A 227 -8.25 -4.95 24.64
CA GLN A 227 -9.23 -5.06 25.72
C GLN A 227 -8.62 -4.82 27.12
N VAL A 228 -7.32 -5.08 27.29
CA VAL A 228 -6.61 -4.81 28.56
C VAL A 228 -6.18 -3.34 28.63
N GLY A 229 -5.88 -2.73 27.48
CA GLY A 229 -5.37 -1.37 27.39
C GLY A 229 -3.86 -1.28 27.59
N TYR A 230 -3.32 -0.09 27.37
CA TYR A 230 -1.89 0.22 27.43
C TYR A 230 -1.64 1.31 28.48
N ALA A 231 -0.45 1.36 29.03
CA ALA A 231 -0.02 2.38 29.97
C ALA A 231 0.05 3.75 29.30
N ASP A 232 0.60 3.82 28.09
CA ASP A 232 0.77 5.02 27.29
C ASP A 232 0.96 4.69 25.79
N ASP A 233 1.09 5.74 24.96
CA ASP A 233 1.30 5.61 23.51
C ASP A 233 2.66 4.98 23.17
N ASP A 234 3.68 5.13 24.02
CA ASP A 234 5.00 4.55 23.80
C ASP A 234 4.99 3.03 24.02
N GLU A 235 4.18 2.53 24.96
CA GLU A 235 3.96 1.10 25.10
C GLU A 235 3.28 0.53 23.84
N ILE A 236 2.28 1.24 23.29
CA ILE A 236 1.64 0.85 22.02
C ILE A 236 2.72 0.74 20.93
N ASP A 237 3.55 1.77 20.78
CA ASP A 237 4.56 1.82 19.73
C ASP A 237 5.72 0.84 19.98
N ALA A 238 6.01 0.46 21.23
CA ALA A 238 7.00 -0.56 21.54
C ALA A 238 6.54 -1.96 21.10
N ILE A 239 5.24 -2.24 21.17
CA ILE A 239 4.62 -3.52 20.78
C ILE A 239 4.29 -3.52 19.28
N TYR A 240 3.74 -2.41 18.79
CA TYR A 240 3.24 -2.23 17.42
C TYR A 240 3.83 -0.97 16.79
N PRO A 241 5.16 -0.93 16.56
CA PRO A 241 5.83 0.29 16.14
C PRO A 241 5.26 0.82 14.84
N PRO A 242 5.23 2.14 14.62
CA PRO A 242 4.55 2.72 13.48
C PRO A 242 5.15 2.25 12.14
N ILE A 243 6.46 1.99 12.09
CA ILE A 243 7.13 1.34 10.95
C ILE A 243 6.53 -0.03 10.63
N PHE A 244 6.22 -0.84 11.65
CA PHE A 244 5.59 -2.14 11.46
C PHE A 244 4.13 -2.00 11.10
N ARG A 245 3.37 -1.20 11.86
CA ARG A 245 1.94 -1.00 11.67
C ARG A 245 1.62 -0.50 10.25
N GLU A 246 2.16 0.65 9.87
CA GLU A 246 1.89 1.30 8.59
C GLU A 246 2.76 0.78 7.46
N GLY A 247 4.03 0.51 7.74
CA GLY A 247 4.96 0.05 6.72
C GLY A 247 4.58 -1.31 6.16
N SER A 248 4.25 -2.28 7.03
CA SER A 248 3.84 -3.60 6.56
C SER A 248 2.47 -3.59 5.87
N ALA A 249 1.52 -2.79 6.37
CA ALA A 249 0.25 -2.57 5.69
C ALA A 249 0.48 -2.04 4.27
N ASN A 250 1.29 -1.00 4.12
CA ASN A 250 1.60 -0.40 2.83
C ASN A 250 2.37 -1.35 1.89
N THR A 251 3.25 -2.22 2.41
CA THR A 251 3.93 -3.27 1.60
C THR A 251 2.93 -4.26 1.02
N ILE A 252 2.09 -4.85 1.88
CA ILE A 252 1.13 -5.89 1.52
C ILE A 252 0.05 -5.33 0.58
N SER A 253 -0.50 -4.17 0.94
CA SER A 253 -1.53 -3.49 0.18
C SER A 253 -1.05 -3.04 -1.19
N THR A 254 0.19 -2.58 -1.33
CA THR A 254 0.74 -2.19 -2.63
C THR A 254 0.87 -3.40 -3.55
N ALA A 255 1.29 -4.56 -3.02
CA ALA A 255 1.34 -5.79 -3.81
C ALA A 255 -0.06 -6.25 -4.26
N LEU A 256 -1.10 -6.04 -3.45
CA LEU A 256 -2.49 -6.37 -3.79
C LEU A 256 -3.15 -5.35 -4.72
N GLY A 257 -2.85 -4.06 -4.52
CA GLY A 257 -3.38 -2.96 -5.32
C GLY A 257 -2.77 -2.89 -6.72
N MET A 258 -1.54 -3.40 -6.89
CA MET A 258 -0.81 -3.37 -8.15
C MET A 258 -0.85 -4.72 -8.87
N GLY A 259 -1.67 -4.81 -9.93
CA GLY A 259 -1.90 -6.05 -10.68
C GLY A 259 -0.69 -6.61 -11.43
N SER A 260 0.41 -5.86 -11.54
CA SER A 260 1.66 -6.28 -12.18
C SER A 260 2.89 -5.76 -11.42
N PHE A 261 4.04 -6.43 -11.61
CA PHE A 261 5.31 -5.99 -11.04
C PHE A 261 5.72 -4.59 -11.55
N GLU A 262 5.44 -4.28 -12.82
CA GLU A 262 5.75 -2.97 -13.40
C GLU A 262 4.98 -1.85 -12.71
N THR A 263 3.68 -2.06 -12.47
CA THR A 263 2.87 -1.09 -11.72
C THR A 263 3.27 -1.00 -10.25
N TYR A 264 3.72 -2.11 -9.66
CA TYR A 264 4.25 -2.16 -8.30
C TYR A 264 5.53 -1.33 -8.18
N LEU A 265 6.48 -1.51 -9.10
CA LEU A 265 7.71 -0.71 -9.15
C LEU A 265 7.44 0.76 -9.45
N LEU A 266 6.48 1.06 -10.34
CA LEU A 266 6.06 2.42 -10.66
C LEU A 266 5.52 3.14 -9.42
N PHE A 267 4.68 2.47 -8.62
CA PHE A 267 4.14 3.00 -7.38
C PHE A 267 5.27 3.47 -6.44
N TYR A 268 6.25 2.61 -6.16
CA TYR A 268 7.34 2.96 -5.23
C TYR A 268 8.24 4.08 -5.76
N ARG A 269 8.49 4.13 -7.08
CA ARG A 269 9.23 5.25 -7.70
C ARG A 269 8.50 6.57 -7.47
N VAL A 270 7.18 6.58 -7.64
CA VAL A 270 6.35 7.77 -7.35
C VAL A 270 6.34 8.10 -5.86
N LEU A 271 6.13 7.11 -5.00
CA LEU A 271 6.08 7.29 -3.54
C LEU A 271 7.36 7.95 -3.01
N VAL A 272 8.53 7.45 -3.40
CA VAL A 272 9.82 8.01 -2.97
C VAL A 272 10.05 9.40 -3.58
N ALA A 273 9.74 9.59 -4.87
CA ALA A 273 9.91 10.89 -5.52
C ALA A 273 9.04 11.98 -4.88
N GLN A 274 7.82 11.66 -4.47
CA GLN A 274 6.92 12.61 -3.80
C GLN A 274 7.36 12.98 -2.38
N ASN A 275 8.17 12.14 -1.75
CA ASN A 275 8.64 12.31 -0.38
C ASN A 275 10.13 12.72 -0.34
N LYS A 276 10.62 13.38 -1.38
CA LYS A 276 12.00 13.88 -1.48
C LYS A 276 12.01 15.30 -2.03
N GLY A 277 13.02 16.08 -1.65
CA GLY A 277 13.21 17.46 -2.08
C GLY A 277 12.70 18.47 -1.05
N ASP A 278 12.41 19.68 -1.53
CA ASP A 278 11.99 20.79 -0.68
C ASP A 278 10.66 20.49 0.02
N GLY A 279 10.59 20.73 1.34
CA GLY A 279 9.39 20.47 2.14
C GLY A 279 9.17 19.02 2.56
N ALA A 280 10.01 18.08 2.09
CA ALA A 280 9.99 16.70 2.57
C ALA A 280 10.56 16.60 4.01
N TRP A 281 10.22 15.52 4.71
CA TRP A 281 10.80 15.22 6.02
C TRP A 281 12.34 15.20 5.91
N PRO A 282 13.09 16.05 6.66
CA PRO A 282 14.48 16.34 6.36
C PRO A 282 15.40 15.12 6.19
N PRO A 283 15.27 14.05 7.00
CA PRO A 283 16.07 12.84 6.85
C PRO A 283 16.00 12.19 5.46
N PHE A 284 14.88 12.28 4.74
CA PHE A 284 14.73 11.72 3.39
C PHE A 284 15.78 12.24 2.40
N ASN A 285 16.17 13.51 2.52
CA ASN A 285 17.18 14.12 1.66
C ASN A 285 18.62 13.69 1.99
N THR A 286 18.81 12.94 3.08
CA THR A 286 20.13 12.49 3.57
C THR A 286 20.35 10.99 3.44
N LEU A 287 19.39 10.22 2.90
CA LEU A 287 19.44 8.75 2.82
C LEU A 287 20.38 8.24 1.71
N THR A 288 21.64 8.68 1.74
CA THR A 288 22.69 8.34 0.77
C THR A 288 23.70 7.33 1.30
N LYS A 289 23.71 7.09 2.61
CA LYS A 289 24.60 6.15 3.31
C LYS A 289 23.86 5.46 4.46
N LYS A 290 24.40 4.33 4.87
CA LYS A 290 23.77 3.38 5.79
C LYS A 290 23.44 3.97 7.15
N GLU A 291 24.35 4.78 7.70
CA GLU A 291 24.21 5.36 9.04
C GLU A 291 23.00 6.31 9.10
N ASN A 292 22.77 7.08 8.03
CA ASN A 292 21.65 8.00 7.94
C ASN A 292 20.32 7.26 7.84
N VAL A 293 20.28 6.12 7.14
CA VAL A 293 19.09 5.27 7.08
C VAL A 293 18.77 4.67 8.44
N ILE A 294 19.76 4.12 9.13
CA ILE A 294 19.55 3.53 10.46
C ILE A 294 19.09 4.60 11.45
N ALA A 295 19.70 5.79 11.43
CA ALA A 295 19.28 6.92 12.27
C ALA A 295 17.84 7.36 11.97
N ALA A 296 17.47 7.44 10.68
CA ALA A 296 16.11 7.78 10.28
C ALA A 296 15.11 6.72 10.77
N LEU A 297 15.39 5.43 10.59
CA LEU A 297 14.53 4.34 11.06
C LEU A 297 14.35 4.37 12.59
N LYS A 298 15.43 4.56 13.35
CA LYS A 298 15.37 4.69 14.82
C LYS A 298 14.53 5.88 15.28
N SER A 299 14.59 7.00 14.54
CA SER A 299 13.83 8.21 14.88
C SER A 299 12.32 8.06 14.71
N ILE A 300 11.86 7.01 14.01
CA ILE A 300 10.44 6.75 13.74
C ILE A 300 9.94 5.45 14.42
N GLU A 301 10.64 4.98 15.45
CA GLU A 301 10.19 3.80 16.22
C GLU A 301 9.04 4.09 17.16
N LEU A 302 9.02 5.30 17.74
CA LEU A 302 8.00 5.79 18.64
C LEU A 302 7.51 7.14 18.12
N ARG A 303 6.21 7.40 18.20
CA ARG A 303 5.63 8.70 17.84
C ARG A 303 6.15 9.82 18.72
N SER A 304 6.47 9.54 19.98
CA SER A 304 7.11 10.48 20.91
C SER A 304 8.51 10.94 20.46
N ASN A 305 9.28 10.07 19.78
CA ASN A 305 10.59 10.44 19.24
C ASN A 305 10.50 11.45 18.10
N ASN A 306 9.40 11.42 17.34
CA ASN A 306 9.20 12.28 16.19
C ASN A 306 7.70 12.51 15.91
N PRO A 307 7.13 13.65 16.33
CA PRO A 307 5.71 13.95 16.10
C PRO A 307 5.37 14.18 14.61
N THR A 308 6.37 14.23 13.72
CA THR A 308 6.19 14.40 12.25
C THR A 308 6.32 13.09 11.46
N ILE A 309 6.24 11.95 12.13
CA ILE A 309 6.40 10.59 11.59
C ILE A 309 5.36 10.17 10.52
N ASN A 310 4.25 10.91 10.38
CA ASN A 310 3.09 10.56 9.56
C ASN A 310 3.43 9.91 8.21
N MET A 311 4.09 10.58 7.27
CA MET A 311 4.50 9.96 5.99
C MET A 311 5.75 9.05 6.08
N PRO A 312 6.79 9.40 6.87
CA PRO A 312 7.98 8.55 7.05
C PRO A 312 7.73 7.07 7.34
N GLN A 313 6.79 6.75 8.23
CA GLN A 313 6.45 5.36 8.58
C GLN A 313 5.96 4.53 7.39
N PHE A 314 5.14 5.11 6.50
CA PHE A 314 4.67 4.43 5.29
C PHE A 314 5.82 4.21 4.30
N VAL A 315 6.61 5.26 4.05
CA VAL A 315 7.66 5.23 3.01
C VAL A 315 8.82 4.33 3.43
N LEU A 316 9.41 4.55 4.61
CA LEU A 316 10.55 3.74 5.06
C LEU A 316 10.11 2.36 5.50
N GLY A 317 9.01 2.26 6.26
CA GLY A 317 8.51 0.99 6.72
C GLY A 317 8.17 0.06 5.57
N SER A 318 7.53 0.56 4.51
CA SER A 318 7.22 -0.31 3.36
C SER A 318 8.47 -0.86 2.66
N LEU A 319 9.56 -0.09 2.60
CA LEU A 319 10.84 -0.57 2.07
C LEU A 319 11.52 -1.57 3.01
N VAL A 320 11.41 -1.40 4.34
CA VAL A 320 11.90 -2.37 5.33
C VAL A 320 11.18 -3.71 5.19
N PHE A 321 9.85 -3.70 5.19
CA PHE A 321 9.06 -4.94 5.13
C PHE A 321 9.08 -5.59 3.76
N GLU A 322 9.26 -4.81 2.69
CA GLU A 322 9.54 -5.37 1.37
C GLU A 322 10.86 -6.14 1.36
N TRP A 323 11.95 -5.56 1.91
CA TRP A 323 13.22 -6.27 2.03
C TRP A 323 13.10 -7.52 2.91
N LEU A 324 12.40 -7.41 4.05
CA LEU A 324 12.19 -8.54 4.96
C LEU A 324 11.47 -9.70 4.28
N ILE A 325 10.37 -9.44 3.56
CA ILE A 325 9.62 -10.47 2.84
C ILE A 325 10.46 -11.03 1.69
N ALA A 326 11.24 -10.20 0.99
CA ALA A 326 12.16 -10.69 -0.03
C ALA A 326 13.17 -11.67 0.57
N GLU A 327 13.81 -11.36 1.70
CA GLU A 327 14.88 -12.21 2.24
C GLU A 327 14.38 -13.42 3.03
N TYR A 328 13.33 -13.26 3.83
CA TYR A 328 12.84 -14.29 4.74
C TYR A 328 11.54 -14.98 4.28
N GLY A 329 10.93 -14.50 3.20
CA GLY A 329 9.68 -15.03 2.66
C GLY A 329 8.44 -14.59 3.41
N PHE A 330 7.27 -14.83 2.80
CA PHE A 330 5.99 -14.44 3.40
C PHE A 330 5.68 -15.20 4.69
N ASP A 331 6.09 -16.46 4.82
CA ASP A 331 5.81 -17.26 6.03
C ASP A 331 6.47 -16.70 7.28
N ALA A 332 7.68 -16.14 7.17
CA ALA A 332 8.35 -15.47 8.27
C ALA A 332 7.62 -14.17 8.65
N PHE A 333 7.17 -13.41 7.65
CA PHE A 333 6.32 -12.24 7.89
C PHE A 333 4.99 -12.61 8.56
N LYS A 334 4.37 -13.72 8.15
CA LYS A 334 3.13 -14.23 8.77
C LYS A 334 3.30 -14.53 10.25
N LYS A 335 4.45 -15.10 10.66
CA LYS A 335 4.77 -15.31 12.07
C LYS A 335 4.82 -14.01 12.87
N LEU A 336 5.36 -12.92 12.29
CA LEU A 336 5.34 -11.60 12.95
C LEU A 336 3.93 -11.14 13.26
N ILE A 337 3.00 -11.32 12.31
CA ILE A 337 1.59 -10.98 12.50
C ILE A 337 0.96 -11.85 13.59
N TYR A 338 1.10 -13.18 13.52
CA TYR A 338 0.53 -14.09 14.51
C TYR A 338 1.03 -13.82 15.94
N ASN A 339 2.34 -13.55 16.06
CA ASN A 339 2.98 -13.30 17.34
C ASN A 339 2.59 -11.94 17.96
N GLN A 340 1.85 -11.07 17.26
CA GLN A 340 1.21 -9.90 17.88
C GLN A 340 0.25 -10.29 19.01
N SER A 341 -0.29 -11.52 18.98
CA SER A 341 -1.15 -12.07 20.04
C SER A 341 -0.41 -12.47 21.32
N LEU A 342 0.93 -12.52 21.29
CA LEU A 342 1.76 -12.83 22.46
C LEU A 342 1.95 -11.63 23.37
N ASN A 343 1.56 -10.42 22.94
CA ASN A 343 1.68 -9.17 23.71
C ASN A 343 3.12 -8.85 24.14
N ILE A 344 4.08 -9.25 23.32
CA ILE A 344 5.51 -8.98 23.48
C ILE A 344 5.92 -7.77 22.65
N ASN A 345 7.01 -7.09 23.04
CA ASN A 345 7.52 -5.98 22.25
C ASN A 345 8.01 -6.46 20.86
N PHE A 346 8.11 -5.52 19.92
CA PHE A 346 8.46 -5.83 18.54
C PHE A 346 9.86 -6.45 18.36
N GLU A 347 10.83 -6.06 19.19
CA GLU A 347 12.17 -6.64 19.19
C GLU A 347 12.14 -8.14 19.52
N GLU A 348 11.37 -8.54 20.54
CA GLU A 348 11.19 -9.93 20.91
C GLU A 348 10.42 -10.71 19.84
N ASN A 349 9.38 -10.10 19.26
CA ASN A 349 8.65 -10.71 18.14
C ASN A 349 9.56 -10.96 16.93
N LEU A 350 10.43 -10.02 16.56
CA LEU A 350 11.42 -10.20 15.49
C LEU A 350 12.35 -11.38 15.77
N LYS A 351 12.84 -11.51 17.01
CA LYS A 351 13.69 -12.64 17.42
C LYS A 351 12.96 -13.97 17.32
N LEU A 352 11.73 -14.06 17.83
CA LEU A 352 10.95 -15.29 17.78
C LEU A 352 10.55 -15.70 16.36
N SER A 353 10.21 -14.71 15.52
CA SER A 353 9.68 -14.95 14.18
C SER A 353 10.78 -15.19 13.13
N LEU A 354 11.92 -14.48 13.24
CA LEU A 354 12.99 -14.46 12.22
C LEU A 354 14.39 -14.76 12.76
N GLY A 355 14.58 -14.80 14.08
CA GLY A 355 15.91 -14.97 14.68
C GLY A 355 16.83 -13.76 14.53
N ILE A 356 16.29 -12.56 14.28
CA ILE A 356 17.07 -11.32 14.15
C ILE A 356 16.58 -10.24 15.10
N THR A 357 17.49 -9.34 15.48
CA THR A 357 17.20 -8.10 16.22
C THR A 357 16.69 -7.01 15.27
N LYS A 358 16.03 -5.98 15.79
CA LYS A 358 15.65 -4.75 15.07
C LYS A 358 16.85 -4.01 14.49
N ASP A 359 17.96 -3.91 15.22
CA ASP A 359 19.20 -3.31 14.71
C ASP A 359 19.70 -4.05 13.47
N ARG A 360 19.69 -5.39 13.49
CA ARG A 360 20.05 -6.22 12.33
C ARG A 360 19.07 -6.06 11.17
N LEU A 361 17.77 -5.93 11.42
CA LEU A 361 16.77 -5.65 10.39
C LEU A 361 17.11 -4.34 9.66
N TYR A 362 17.34 -3.25 10.40
CA TYR A 362 17.65 -1.94 9.82
C TYR A 362 18.99 -1.93 9.09
N ASP A 363 19.99 -2.58 9.68
CA ASP A 363 21.33 -2.74 9.11
C ASP A 363 21.30 -3.43 7.75
N LEU A 364 20.47 -4.45 7.60
CA LEU A 364 20.38 -5.25 6.38
C LEU A 364 19.46 -4.62 5.33
N SER A 365 18.37 -3.96 5.73
CA SER A 365 17.46 -3.27 4.80
C SER A 365 18.02 -1.93 4.29
N SER A 366 19.09 -1.40 4.89
CA SER A 366 19.57 -0.05 4.61
C SER A 366 19.95 0.17 3.14
N GLU A 367 20.63 -0.79 2.52
CA GLU A 367 21.07 -0.66 1.12
C GLU A 367 19.86 -0.61 0.18
N HIS A 368 18.84 -1.42 0.45
CA HIS A 368 17.60 -1.42 -0.32
C HIS A 368 16.91 -0.05 -0.26
N ILE A 369 16.87 0.58 0.91
CA ILE A 369 16.34 1.94 1.11
C ILE A 369 17.19 2.98 0.36
N ILE A 370 18.52 2.93 0.47
CA ILE A 370 19.42 3.85 -0.24
C ILE A 370 19.17 3.79 -1.75
N GLN A 371 19.02 2.58 -2.31
CA GLN A 371 18.75 2.40 -3.74
C GLN A 371 17.38 2.96 -4.15
N ALA A 372 16.36 2.87 -3.29
CA ALA A 372 15.08 3.52 -3.53
C ALA A 372 15.23 5.05 -3.67
N PHE A 373 15.97 5.68 -2.75
CA PHE A 373 16.18 7.13 -2.70
C PHE A 373 17.17 7.68 -3.74
N LYS A 374 17.86 6.80 -4.50
CA LYS A 374 18.62 7.19 -5.70
C LYS A 374 17.73 7.53 -6.89
N PHE A 375 16.45 7.19 -6.85
CA PHE A 375 15.53 7.56 -7.93
C PHE A 375 15.49 9.09 -8.11
N PRO A 376 15.69 9.60 -9.34
CA PRO A 376 15.83 11.03 -9.57
C PRO A 376 14.49 11.76 -9.52
N LEU A 377 14.52 13.01 -9.02
CA LEU A 377 13.41 13.95 -9.19
C LEU A 377 13.39 14.49 -10.63
N PRO A 378 12.22 14.94 -11.13
CA PRO A 378 12.15 15.71 -12.37
C PRO A 378 13.13 16.88 -12.35
N ARG A 379 13.87 17.08 -13.45
CA ARG A 379 14.87 18.15 -13.59
C ARG A 379 14.27 19.45 -14.12
#